data_AF-A0A819X5S2-F1
#
_entry.id   AF-A0A819X5S2-F1
#
_cell.length_a   1.000
_cell.length_b   1.000
_cell.length_c   1.000
_cell.angle_alpha   90.00
_cell.angle_beta   90.00
_cell.angle_gamma   90.00
#
_symmetry.space_group_name_H-M   'P 1'
#
loop_
_entity.id
_entity.type
_entity.pdbx_description
1 polymer ?
#
loop_
_entity_poly.entity_id
_entity_poly.type
_entity_poly.pdbx_seq_one_letter_code
_entity_poly.pdbx_strand_id
1 'polypeptide(L)'
;MGISLLHSIPFSIFIEIQNSLCSVFNPIMCRYLSCFCYPILSGMLPIFIASLFSILAYRNVRRIVRLQIPIVHRRLDRQLTAMVLARTIGFIILTLPYALQRMRIYLSKVGKSDLFRITINHLLGRIITSWFDLNYAASFYIFMVSSLRFRRQIKMFW
;
A
#
# COMPACT_ATOMS: atom_id res chain seq x y z
N MET A 1 9.40 13.14 -7.86
CA MET A 1 8.60 14.23 -7.24
C MET A 1 7.62 14.85 -8.23
N GLY A 2 8.00 15.17 -9.47
CA GLY A 2 7.11 15.83 -10.45
C GLY A 2 5.84 15.04 -10.85
N ILE A 3 5.94 13.74 -11.09
CA ILE A 3 4.80 12.91 -11.53
C ILE A 3 3.72 12.81 -10.44
N SER A 4 4.12 12.74 -9.17
CA SER A 4 3.20 12.68 -8.02
C SER A 4 2.41 13.98 -7.86
N LEU A 5 3.04 15.13 -8.10
CA LEU A 5 2.39 16.44 -8.07
C LEU A 5 1.38 16.58 -9.21
N LEU A 6 1.80 16.23 -10.43
CA LEU A 6 0.91 16.21 -11.61
C LEU A 6 -0.30 15.31 -11.39
N HIS A 7 -0.11 14.13 -10.81
CA HIS A 7 -1.19 13.21 -10.50
C HIS A 7 -2.13 13.73 -9.38
N SER A 8 -1.68 14.66 -8.54
CA SER A 8 -2.49 15.23 -7.45
C SER A 8 -3.38 16.41 -7.87
N ILE A 9 -3.06 17.05 -9.01
CA ILE A 9 -3.83 18.19 -9.54
C ILE A 9 -5.29 17.80 -9.85
N PRO A 10 -5.59 16.70 -10.57
CA PRO A 10 -6.97 16.29 -10.82
C PRO A 10 -7.77 16.03 -9.54
N PHE A 11 -7.14 15.51 -8.48
CA PHE A 11 -7.83 15.31 -7.20
C PHE A 11 -8.25 16.64 -6.60
N SER A 12 -7.40 17.65 -6.65
CA SER A 12 -7.72 18.98 -6.10
C SER A 12 -8.87 19.65 -6.84
N ILE A 13 -9.04 19.38 -8.14
CA ILE A 13 -10.09 19.97 -8.98
C ILE A 13 -11.43 19.24 -8.81
N PHE A 14 -11.42 17.90 -8.71
CA PHE A 14 -12.64 17.08 -8.69
C PHE A 14 -13.12 16.68 -7.29
N ILE A 15 -12.44 17.11 -6.23
CA ILE A 15 -12.93 17.00 -4.86
C ILE A 15 -13.94 18.12 -4.62
N GLU A 16 -15.18 17.73 -4.38
CA GLU A 16 -16.28 18.65 -4.12
C GLU A 16 -16.92 18.31 -2.76
N ILE A 17 -17.54 19.32 -2.14
CA ILE A 17 -18.32 19.13 -0.91
C ILE A 17 -19.79 19.07 -1.31
N GLN A 18 -20.38 17.88 -1.22
CA GLN A 18 -21.82 17.69 -1.45
C GLN A 18 -22.44 17.02 -0.23
N ASN A 19 -23.54 17.56 0.28
CA ASN A 19 -24.27 17.05 1.44
C ASN A 19 -23.36 16.79 2.66
N SER A 20 -22.49 17.74 3.02
CA SER A 20 -21.50 17.64 4.11
C SER A 20 -20.43 16.55 3.95
N LEU A 21 -20.34 15.90 2.79
CA LEU A 21 -19.32 14.91 2.47
C LEU A 21 -18.33 15.49 1.46
N CYS A 22 -17.04 15.43 1.80
CA CYS A 22 -15.94 15.77 0.90
C CYS A 22 -15.53 14.50 0.13
N SER A 23 -15.91 14.42 -1.15
CA SER A 23 -15.64 13.25 -1.98
C SER A 23 -15.62 13.62 -3.46
N VAL A 24 -15.11 12.72 -4.28
CA VAL A 24 -15.21 12.81 -5.74
C VAL A 24 -16.58 12.28 -6.15
N PHE A 25 -17.40 13.11 -6.83
CA PHE A 25 -18.72 12.72 -7.34
C PHE A 25 -18.72 12.45 -8.84
N ASN A 26 -17.72 12.95 -9.57
CA ASN A 26 -17.61 12.76 -11.00
C ASN A 26 -17.47 11.25 -11.34
N PRO A 27 -18.37 10.67 -12.15
CA PRO A 27 -18.41 9.22 -12.40
C PRO A 27 -17.18 8.72 -13.16
N ILE A 28 -16.60 9.53 -14.04
CA ILE A 28 -15.39 9.19 -14.81
C ILE A 28 -14.21 9.09 -13.85
N MET A 29 -14.06 10.08 -12.97
CA MET A 29 -12.98 10.09 -11.99
C MET A 29 -13.15 8.96 -10.96
N CYS A 30 -14.37 8.69 -10.48
CA CYS A 30 -14.65 7.56 -9.59
C CYS A 30 -14.28 6.21 -10.20
N ARG A 31 -14.56 6.00 -11.50
CA ARG A 31 -14.14 4.80 -12.24
C ARG A 31 -12.62 4.70 -12.34
N TYR A 32 -11.95 5.79 -12.72
CA TYR A 32 -10.49 5.83 -12.81
C TYR A 32 -9.83 5.49 -11.48
N LEU A 33 -10.32 6.06 -10.39
CA LEU A 33 -9.78 5.81 -9.05
C LEU A 33 -10.01 4.36 -8.61
N SER A 34 -11.25 3.87 -8.74
CA SER A 34 -11.64 2.57 -8.21
C SER A 34 -11.10 1.39 -9.01
N CYS A 35 -10.94 1.53 -10.33
CA CYS A 35 -10.50 0.45 -11.21
C CYS A 35 -9.02 0.52 -11.59
N PHE A 36 -8.40 1.71 -11.60
CA PHE A 36 -7.03 1.89 -12.07
C PHE A 36 -6.11 2.39 -10.97
N CYS A 37 -6.41 3.54 -10.36
CA CYS A 37 -5.48 4.18 -9.44
C CYS A 37 -5.23 3.35 -8.16
N TYR A 38 -6.28 2.96 -7.45
CA TYR A 38 -6.10 2.20 -6.21
C TYR A 38 -5.57 0.77 -6.43
N PRO A 39 -6.17 -0.06 -7.31
CA PRO A 39 -5.70 -1.44 -7.44
C PRO A 39 -4.37 -1.56 -8.20
N ILE A 40 -4.15 -0.79 -9.26
CA ILE A 40 -2.99 -0.96 -10.14
C ILE A 40 -1.81 -0.10 -9.68
N LEU A 41 -2.00 1.22 -9.61
CA LEU A 41 -0.93 2.15 -9.26
C LEU A 41 -0.52 2.04 -7.79
N SER A 42 -1.49 1.97 -6.88
CA SER A 42 -1.21 1.86 -5.45
C SER A 42 -1.00 0.41 -4.98
N GLY A 43 -1.66 -0.58 -5.59
CA GLY A 43 -1.54 -1.99 -5.23
C GLY A 43 -0.48 -2.75 -6.02
N MET A 44 -0.82 -3.15 -7.25
CA MET A 44 -0.05 -4.13 -8.03
C MET A 44 1.34 -3.63 -8.42
N LEU A 45 1.47 -2.37 -8.84
CA LEU A 45 2.73 -1.80 -9.31
C LEU A 45 3.84 -1.82 -8.23
N PRO A 46 3.63 -1.30 -7.01
CA PRO A 46 4.66 -1.35 -5.98
C PRO A 46 4.98 -2.77 -5.52
N ILE A 47 3.99 -3.67 -5.49
CA ILE A 47 4.23 -5.10 -5.19
C ILE A 47 5.11 -5.71 -6.27
N PHE A 48 4.79 -5.47 -7.55
CA PHE A 48 5.54 -6.01 -8.67
C PHE A 48 6.99 -5.50 -8.66
N ILE A 49 7.18 -4.18 -8.55
CA ILE A 49 8.51 -3.56 -8.47
C ILE A 49 9.28 -4.12 -7.27
N ALA A 50 8.69 -4.14 -6.07
CA ALA A 50 9.38 -4.64 -4.89
C ALA A 50 9.70 -6.13 -4.98
N SER A 51 8.84 -6.94 -5.61
CA SER A 51 9.10 -8.37 -5.85
C SER A 51 10.26 -8.56 -6.83
N LEU A 52 10.30 -7.80 -7.93
CA LEU A 52 11.42 -7.81 -8.88
C LEU A 52 12.73 -7.44 -8.20
N PHE A 53 12.76 -6.34 -7.45
CA PHE A 53 13.96 -5.94 -6.72
C PHE A 53 14.38 -6.98 -5.67
N SER A 54 13.43 -7.60 -4.98
CA SER A 54 13.72 -8.68 -4.01
C SER A 54 14.32 -9.91 -4.70
N ILE A 55 13.80 -10.29 -5.87
CA ILE A 55 14.32 -11.41 -6.66
C ILE A 55 15.72 -11.07 -7.21
N LEU A 56 15.91 -9.87 -7.74
CA LEU A 56 17.22 -9.41 -8.24
C LEU A 56 18.25 -9.38 -7.11
N ALA A 57 17.89 -8.85 -5.95
CA ALA A 57 18.74 -8.87 -4.76
C ALA A 57 19.08 -10.31 -4.35
N TYR A 58 18.11 -11.23 -4.33
CA TYR A 58 18.35 -12.64 -4.03
C TYR A 58 19.30 -13.31 -5.03
N ARG A 59 19.14 -13.05 -6.33
CA ARG A 59 20.04 -13.57 -7.38
C ARG A 59 21.45 -12.99 -7.23
N ASN A 60 21.57 -11.70 -6.94
CA ASN A 60 22.86 -11.05 -6.70
C ASN A 60 23.56 -11.63 -5.46
N VAL A 61 22.86 -11.79 -4.35
CA VAL A 61 23.41 -12.43 -3.13
C VAL A 61 23.86 -13.86 -3.43
N ARG A 62 23.07 -14.66 -4.17
CA ARG A 62 23.44 -16.04 -4.53
C ARG A 62 24.66 -16.10 -5.45
N ARG A 63 24.83 -15.12 -6.35
CA ARG A 63 26.02 -14.99 -7.21
C ARG A 63 27.26 -14.59 -6.40
N ILE A 64 27.10 -13.62 -5.50
CA ILE A 64 28.15 -13.13 -4.58
C ILE A 64 28.62 -14.21 -3.60
N VAL A 65 27.73 -15.08 -3.12
CA VAL A 65 28.10 -16.21 -2.24
C VAL A 65 29.06 -17.18 -2.93
N ARG A 66 29.02 -17.31 -4.26
CA ARG A 66 30.04 -18.09 -5.00
C ARG A 66 31.41 -17.40 -5.09
N LEU A 67 31.48 -16.09 -4.83
CA LEU A 67 32.69 -15.26 -4.95
C LEU A 67 33.35 -14.93 -3.59
N GLN A 68 32.94 -15.58 -2.49
CA GLN A 68 33.56 -15.43 -1.15
C GLN A 68 33.68 -13.98 -0.60
N ILE A 69 32.68 -13.12 -0.86
CA ILE A 69 32.64 -11.75 -0.29
C ILE A 69 32.39 -11.80 1.24
N PRO A 70 32.99 -10.89 2.03
CA PRO A 70 32.92 -10.87 3.50
C PRO A 70 31.52 -11.01 4.11
N ILE A 71 31.45 -11.79 5.19
CA ILE A 71 30.23 -12.21 5.93
C ILE A 71 29.36 -11.01 6.38
N VAL A 72 29.96 -9.84 6.58
CA VAL A 72 29.27 -8.62 7.06
C VAL A 72 28.30 -8.06 6.02
N HIS A 73 28.69 -7.96 4.74
CA HIS A 73 27.80 -7.48 3.67
C HIS A 73 26.60 -8.42 3.45
N ARG A 74 26.82 -9.73 3.57
CA ARG A 74 25.77 -10.74 3.42
C ARG A 74 24.64 -10.60 4.47
N ARG A 75 24.98 -10.26 5.71
CA ARG A 75 23.97 -10.05 6.77
C ARG A 75 23.15 -8.78 6.50
N LEU A 76 23.78 -7.73 6.00
CA LEU A 76 23.13 -6.47 5.67
C LEU A 76 22.11 -6.66 4.53
N ASP A 77 22.50 -7.30 3.43
CA ASP A 77 21.62 -7.53 2.28
C ASP A 77 20.46 -8.47 2.63
N ARG A 78 20.71 -9.49 3.46
CA ARG A 78 19.66 -10.39 3.94
C ARG A 78 18.66 -9.66 4.85
N GLN A 79 19.13 -8.75 5.69
CA GLN A 79 18.28 -7.95 6.56
C GLN A 79 17.44 -6.94 5.75
N LEU A 80 18.03 -6.30 4.74
CA LEU A 80 17.32 -5.39 3.83
C LEU A 80 16.25 -6.13 3.02
N THR A 81 16.57 -7.29 2.44
CA THR A 81 15.59 -8.09 1.69
C THR A 81 14.47 -8.62 2.59
N ALA A 82 14.77 -9.07 3.81
CA ALA A 82 13.75 -9.48 4.77
C ALA A 82 12.84 -8.31 5.20
N MET A 83 13.41 -7.12 5.38
CA MET A 83 12.67 -5.89 5.71
C MET A 83 11.73 -5.47 4.57
N VAL A 84 12.20 -5.51 3.32
CA VAL A 84 11.40 -5.21 2.13
C VAL A 84 10.27 -6.22 1.97
N LEU A 85 10.55 -7.52 2.13
CA LEU A 85 9.53 -8.58 2.06
C LEU A 85 8.46 -8.44 3.16
N ALA A 86 8.87 -8.14 4.40
CA ALA A 86 7.92 -7.91 5.49
C ALA A 86 7.04 -6.69 5.20
N ARG A 87 7.62 -5.61 4.65
CA ARG A 87 6.88 -4.41 4.27
C ARG A 87 5.91 -4.68 3.12
N THR A 88 6.30 -5.45 2.10
CA THR A 88 5.41 -5.78 0.97
C THR A 88 4.26 -6.68 1.40
N ILE A 89 4.52 -7.69 2.25
CA ILE A 89 3.46 -8.55 2.80
C ILE A 89 2.47 -7.72 3.62
N GLY A 90 2.97 -6.87 4.52
CA GLY A 90 2.11 -5.96 5.30
C GLY A 90 1.31 -5.02 4.40
N PHE A 91 1.94 -4.49 3.35
CA PHE A 91 1.26 -3.62 2.38
C PHE A 91 0.13 -4.35 1.64
N ILE A 92 0.34 -5.61 1.23
CA ILE A 92 -0.70 -6.45 0.60
C ILE A 92 -1.88 -6.65 1.55
N ILE A 93 -1.61 -7.06 2.79
CA ILE A 93 -2.66 -7.36 3.79
C ILE A 93 -3.50 -6.11 4.10
N LEU A 94 -2.88 -4.94 4.18
CA LEU A 94 -3.57 -3.69 4.52
C LEU A 94 -4.30 -3.06 3.31
N THR A 95 -3.82 -3.27 2.09
CA THR A 95 -4.34 -2.60 0.88
C THR A 95 -5.35 -3.43 0.10
N LEU A 96 -5.20 -4.75 0.10
CA LEU A 96 -6.04 -5.66 -0.68
C LEU A 96 -7.53 -5.61 -0.30
N PRO A 97 -7.93 -5.56 1.00
CA PRO A 97 -9.34 -5.45 1.38
C PRO A 97 -10.01 -4.19 0.81
N TYR A 98 -9.28 -3.08 0.81
CA TYR A 98 -9.77 -1.79 0.30
C TYR A 98 -9.95 -1.81 -1.23
N ALA A 99 -8.99 -2.35 -1.98
CA ALA A 99 -9.10 -2.48 -3.42
C ALA A 99 -10.29 -3.37 -3.83
N LEU A 100 -10.47 -4.51 -3.17
CA LEU A 100 -11.58 -5.42 -3.43
C LEU A 100 -12.94 -4.78 -3.12
N GLN A 101 -13.05 -4.07 -2.00
CA GLN A 101 -14.29 -3.39 -1.64
C GLN A 101 -14.64 -2.29 -2.65
N ARG A 102 -13.66 -1.46 -3.05
CA ARG A 102 -13.86 -0.42 -4.08
C ARG A 102 -14.35 -1.00 -5.40
N MET A 103 -13.74 -2.10 -5.86
CA MET A 103 -14.18 -2.81 -7.05
C MET A 103 -15.61 -3.35 -6.91
N ARG A 104 -15.95 -3.95 -5.76
CA ARG A 104 -17.31 -4.45 -5.49
C ARG A 104 -18.35 -3.35 -5.53
N ILE A 105 -18.09 -2.20 -4.90
CA ILE A 105 -19.03 -1.06 -4.89
C ILE A 105 -19.25 -0.54 -6.31
N TYR A 106 -18.19 -0.44 -7.11
CA TYR A 106 -18.31 0.06 -8.48
C TYR A 106 -18.99 -0.94 -9.43
N LEU A 107 -18.68 -2.24 -9.30
CA LEU A 107 -19.23 -3.30 -10.15
C LEU A 107 -20.65 -3.69 -9.76
N SER A 108 -20.99 -3.61 -8.47
CA SER A 108 -22.33 -3.92 -8.00
C SER A 108 -23.28 -2.80 -8.41
N LYS A 109 -24.15 -3.10 -9.38
CA LYS A 109 -25.36 -2.32 -9.65
C LYS A 109 -26.36 -2.56 -8.51
N VAL A 110 -26.02 -2.14 -7.29
CA VAL A 110 -26.93 -2.28 -6.14
C VAL A 110 -28.19 -1.49 -6.47
N GLY A 111 -29.27 -2.20 -6.77
CA GLY A 111 -30.59 -1.62 -6.87
C GLY A 111 -30.90 -0.90 -5.56
N LYS A 112 -31.46 0.30 -5.65
CA LYS A 112 -31.75 1.20 -4.50
C LYS A 112 -32.75 0.60 -3.47
N SER A 113 -33.10 -0.68 -3.57
CA SER A 113 -34.22 -1.29 -2.85
C SER A 113 -33.93 -1.63 -1.38
N ASP A 114 -32.66 -1.81 -0.97
CA ASP A 114 -32.34 -2.24 0.40
C ASP A 114 -31.47 -1.22 1.16
N LEU A 115 -32.12 -0.30 1.88
CA LEU A 115 -31.48 0.70 2.74
C LEU A 115 -30.51 0.07 3.77
N PHE A 116 -30.86 -1.13 4.25
CA PHE A 116 -30.07 -1.90 5.20
C PHE A 116 -28.70 -2.32 4.63
N ARG A 117 -28.68 -2.80 3.37
CA ARG A 117 -27.43 -3.20 2.69
C ARG A 117 -26.52 -2.00 2.44
N ILE A 118 -27.10 -0.84 2.10
CA ILE A 118 -26.36 0.40 1.91
C ILE A 118 -25.67 0.81 3.22
N THR A 119 -26.39 0.74 4.34
CA THR A 119 -25.87 1.10 5.67
C THR A 119 -24.70 0.19 6.09
N ILE A 120 -24.84 -1.12 5.90
CA ILE A 120 -23.75 -2.09 6.16
C ILE A 120 -22.53 -1.79 5.29
N ASN A 121 -22.72 -1.52 3.99
CA ASN A 121 -21.62 -1.23 3.09
C ASN A 121 -20.89 0.07 3.47
N HIS A 122 -21.59 1.08 3.96
CA HIS A 122 -20.97 2.29 4.50
C HIS A 122 -20.12 2.00 5.74
N LEU A 123 -20.65 1.23 6.69
CA LEU A 123 -19.91 0.86 7.91
C LEU A 123 -18.65 0.06 7.56
N LEU A 124 -18.78 -0.96 6.71
CA LEU A 124 -17.64 -1.73 6.21
C LEU A 124 -16.64 -0.83 5.47
N GLY A 125 -17.12 0.14 4.68
CA GLY A 125 -16.29 1.11 3.99
C GLY A 125 -15.44 1.95 4.95
N ARG A 126 -16.02 2.39 6.06
CA ARG A 126 -15.30 3.15 7.10
C ARG A 126 -14.28 2.30 7.84
N ILE A 127 -14.61 1.05 8.15
CA ILE A 127 -13.67 0.13 8.80
C ILE A 127 -12.47 -0.16 7.88
N ILE A 128 -12.74 -0.49 6.62
CA ILE A 128 -11.71 -0.86 5.65
C ILE A 128 -10.83 0.33 5.26
N THR A 129 -11.39 1.55 5.16
CA THR A 129 -10.58 2.76 4.96
C THR A 129 -9.67 3.03 6.15
N SER A 130 -10.18 2.94 7.37
CA SER A 130 -9.34 3.07 8.59
C SER A 130 -8.22 2.02 8.61
N TRP A 131 -8.54 0.78 8.21
CA TRP A 131 -7.56 -0.30 8.09
C TRP A 131 -6.48 -0.03 7.03
N PHE A 132 -6.88 0.56 5.91
CA PHE A 132 -5.94 1.01 4.89
C PHE A 132 -5.04 2.13 5.40
N ASP A 133 -5.59 3.11 6.14
CA ASP A 133 -4.82 4.23 6.68
C ASP A 133 -3.76 3.80 7.70
N LEU A 134 -4.01 2.68 8.42
CA LEU A 134 -2.99 2.07 9.28
C LEU A 134 -1.73 1.69 8.51
N ASN A 135 -1.78 1.47 7.20
CA ASN A 135 -0.60 1.17 6.38
C ASN A 135 0.46 2.28 6.42
N TYR A 136 0.03 3.54 6.56
CA TYR A 136 0.95 4.67 6.68
C TYR A 136 1.71 4.60 8.01
N ALA A 137 1.03 4.30 9.11
CA ALA A 137 1.64 4.13 10.44
C ALA A 137 2.44 2.82 10.58
N ALA A 138 1.96 1.72 10.00
CA ALA A 138 2.55 0.39 10.10
C ALA A 138 3.97 0.31 9.52
N SER A 139 4.32 1.20 8.59
CA SER A 139 5.67 1.29 8.03
C SER A 139 6.75 1.37 9.12
N PHE A 140 6.56 2.26 10.09
CA PHE A 140 7.47 2.47 11.21
C PHE A 140 7.61 1.23 12.09
N TYR A 141 6.48 0.62 12.46
CA TYR A 141 6.47 -0.58 13.32
C TYR A 141 7.09 -1.79 12.63
N ILE A 142 6.83 -1.99 11.34
CA ILE A 142 7.45 -3.07 10.55
C ILE A 142 8.97 -2.89 10.52
N PHE A 143 9.46 -1.67 10.36
CA PHE A 143 10.90 -1.38 10.41
C PHE A 143 11.50 -1.62 11.80
N MET A 144 10.78 -1.30 12.87
CA MET A 144 11.22 -1.56 14.25
C MET A 144 11.32 -3.07 14.55
N VAL A 145 10.33 -3.87 14.13
CA VAL A 145 10.31 -5.32 14.39
C VAL A 145 11.34 -6.05 13.51
N SER A 146 11.40 -5.74 12.21
CA SER A 146 12.23 -6.48 11.25
C SER A 146 13.73 -6.19 11.36
N SER A 147 14.14 -5.03 11.88
CA SER A 147 15.55 -4.63 11.93
C SER A 147 16.11 -4.53 13.33
N LEU A 148 16.97 -5.49 13.69
CA LEU A 148 17.78 -5.45 14.92
C LEU A 148 18.74 -4.24 14.92
N ARG A 149 19.19 -3.81 13.74
CA ARG A 149 20.11 -2.67 13.58
C ARG A 149 19.40 -1.34 13.88
N PHE A 150 18.15 -1.20 13.43
CA PHE A 150 17.31 -0.04 13.72
C PHE A 150 16.98 0.06 15.22
N ARG A 151 16.67 -1.08 15.86
CA ARG A 151 16.50 -1.15 17.32
C ARG A 151 17.75 -0.73 18.10
N ARG A 152 18.95 -1.10 17.63
CA ARG A 152 20.22 -0.68 18.25
C ARG A 152 20.51 0.80 18.05
N GLN A 153 20.16 1.38 16.90
CA GLN A 153 20.31 2.82 16.66
C GLN A 153 19.38 3.66 17.53
N ILE A 154 18.12 3.24 17.70
CA ILE A 154 17.16 3.93 18.60
C ILE A 154 17.65 3.90 20.05
N LYS A 155 18.19 2.75 20.50
CA LYS A 155 18.80 2.62 21.84
C LYS A 155 20.10 3.38 22.05
N MET A 156 20.70 3.97 21.01
CA MET A 156 21.87 4.85 21.16
C MET A 156 21.47 6.33 21.23
N PHE A 157 20.24 6.66 20.85
CA PHE A 157 19.68 8.01 20.90
C PHE A 157 18.91 8.29 22.20
N TRP A 158 18.77 7.29 23.07
CA TRP A 158 18.16 7.31 24.40
C TRP A 158 19.12 6.66 25.38
#